data_AF-A0AAI8ZLL6-F1
#
_entry.id   AF-A0AAI8ZLL6-F1
#
_cell.length_a   1.000
_cell.length_b   1.000
_cell.length_c   1.000
_cell.angle_alpha   90.00
_cell.angle_beta   90.00
_cell.angle_gamma   90.00
#
_symmetry.space_group_name_H-M   'P 1'
#
loop_
_entity.id
_entity.type
_entity.pdbx_description
1 polymer ?
#
loop_
_entity_poly.entity_id
_entity_poly.type
_entity_poly.pdbx_seq_one_letter_code
_entity_poly.pdbx_strand_id
1 'polypeptide(L)'
;MILPTLDYLKSIKSSPVIHVLDIETASKRQDAYIFSASLVTVDIYQRRVINKTYLLISGEGQEYRHKDDVSEPDSTMAFWLEQKTKSPEAYAEIFSPEKDEQRLSLPEALHHISLYIKENTPEGTKAQVMGNGSEFDNVILSHAYQEAGIEQPWHFRGNQSLRTVCLLGRLLLGIDPKYTLKRTTPLHHSLYDSEHEAEYFIEIVSALIEAITKGHNVVNMASDQEAMFRSSLLKALGYSQSSDKELVDLLAEVEFNRKALHEGEAHACC
;
A
#
# COMPACT_ATOMS: atom_id res chain seq x y z
N MET A 1 8.49 15.22 7.25
CA MET A 1 8.18 15.00 5.83
C MET A 1 6.93 15.79 5.48
N ILE A 2 6.97 16.63 4.45
CA ILE A 2 5.77 17.26 3.91
C ILE A 2 5.15 16.23 2.97
N LEU A 3 4.10 15.54 3.43
CA LEU A 3 3.34 14.64 2.56
C LEU A 3 2.68 15.46 1.44
N PRO A 4 2.52 14.90 0.23
CA PRO A 4 1.86 15.59 -0.85
C PRO A 4 0.46 16.07 -0.47
N THR A 5 0.13 17.32 -0.81
CA THR A 5 -1.17 17.92 -0.52
C THR A 5 -2.29 17.27 -1.34
N LEU A 6 -3.53 17.39 -0.87
CA LEU A 6 -4.69 16.90 -1.63
C LEU A 6 -4.80 17.57 -3.00
N ASP A 7 -4.46 18.85 -3.13
CA ASP A 7 -4.48 19.55 -4.43
C ASP A 7 -3.46 18.98 -5.41
N TYR A 8 -2.27 18.63 -4.92
CA TYR A 8 -1.29 17.92 -5.74
C TYR A 8 -1.83 16.55 -6.18
N LEU A 9 -2.39 15.77 -5.26
CA LEU A 9 -2.97 14.45 -5.55
C LEU A 9 -4.11 14.54 -6.57
N LYS A 10 -4.97 15.55 -6.48
CA LYS A 10 -6.01 15.87 -7.48
C LYS A 10 -5.42 16.17 -8.86
N SER A 11 -4.26 16.84 -8.92
CA SER A 11 -3.60 17.19 -10.18
C SER A 11 -3.05 15.94 -10.91
N ILE A 12 -2.56 14.95 -10.16
CA ILE A 12 -2.08 13.68 -10.71
C ILE A 12 -3.14 12.56 -10.72
N LYS A 13 -4.37 12.87 -10.29
CA LYS A 13 -5.49 11.92 -10.20
C LYS A 13 -5.15 10.68 -9.36
N SER A 14 -4.47 10.87 -8.24
CA SER A 14 -4.17 9.83 -7.24
C SER A 14 -4.84 10.15 -5.91
N SER A 15 -4.96 9.15 -5.02
CA SER A 15 -5.67 9.25 -3.75
C SER A 15 -4.75 8.93 -2.57
N PRO A 16 -4.90 9.60 -1.41
CA PRO A 16 -4.19 9.22 -0.19
C PRO A 16 -4.82 8.01 0.52
N VAL A 17 -5.97 7.53 0.01
CA VAL A 17 -6.64 6.33 0.52
C VAL A 17 -6.51 5.18 -0.46
N ILE A 18 -6.54 3.97 0.07
CA ILE A 18 -6.54 2.73 -0.70
C ILE A 18 -7.59 1.77 -0.15
N HIS A 19 -8.30 1.09 -1.04
CA HIS A 19 -9.32 0.09 -0.69
C HIS A 19 -8.71 -1.29 -0.87
N VAL A 20 -8.43 -1.98 0.23
CA VAL A 20 -7.95 -3.37 0.25
C VAL A 20 -9.15 -4.28 0.02
N LEU A 21 -9.12 -5.05 -1.06
CA LEU A 21 -10.18 -5.93 -1.54
C LEU A 21 -9.79 -7.38 -1.32
N ASP A 22 -10.74 -8.17 -0.83
CA ASP A 22 -10.66 -9.63 -0.82
C ASP A 22 -12.03 -10.22 -1.18
N ILE A 23 -12.04 -11.34 -1.92
CA ILE A 23 -13.24 -12.06 -2.34
C ILE A 23 -13.11 -13.56 -2.10
N GLU A 24 -14.22 -14.20 -1.75
CA GLU A 24 -14.32 -15.67 -1.70
C GLU A 24 -15.02 -16.18 -2.95
N THR A 25 -14.45 -17.17 -3.63
CA THR A 25 -14.92 -17.61 -4.95
C THR A 25 -15.06 -19.12 -5.06
N ALA A 26 -15.75 -19.57 -6.11
CA ALA A 26 -15.98 -20.99 -6.42
C ALA A 26 -15.00 -21.57 -7.46
N SER A 27 -14.05 -20.77 -7.96
CA SER A 27 -13.13 -21.13 -9.02
C SER A 27 -11.93 -20.18 -9.05
N LYS A 28 -10.86 -20.58 -9.73
CA LYS A 28 -9.71 -19.69 -9.99
C LYS A 28 -9.80 -18.89 -11.30
N ARG A 29 -10.89 -19.07 -12.06
CA ARG A 29 -11.07 -18.42 -13.37
C ARG A 29 -11.52 -16.97 -13.22
N GLN A 30 -11.36 -16.18 -14.29
CA GLN A 30 -11.80 -14.77 -14.30
C GLN A 30 -13.33 -14.62 -14.17
N ASP A 31 -14.08 -15.60 -14.68
CA ASP A 31 -15.53 -15.72 -14.60
C ASP A 31 -16.03 -16.43 -13.32
N ALA A 32 -15.19 -16.58 -12.29
CA ALA A 32 -15.54 -17.33 -11.08
C ALA A 32 -16.77 -16.76 -10.36
N TYR A 33 -17.66 -17.66 -9.91
CA TYR A 33 -18.76 -17.33 -9.03
C TYR A 33 -18.22 -16.77 -7.70
N ILE A 34 -18.80 -15.67 -7.23
CA ILE A 34 -18.36 -14.94 -6.04
C ILE A 34 -19.33 -15.22 -4.90
N PHE A 35 -18.83 -15.73 -3.79
CA PHE A 35 -19.61 -16.02 -2.58
C PHE A 35 -19.70 -14.82 -1.64
N SER A 36 -18.58 -14.11 -1.46
CA SER A 36 -18.51 -12.91 -0.63
C SER A 36 -17.47 -11.95 -1.17
N ALA A 37 -17.61 -10.68 -0.80
CA ALA A 37 -16.65 -9.64 -1.09
C ALA A 37 -16.52 -8.69 0.09
N SER A 38 -15.33 -8.14 0.28
CA SER A 38 -15.06 -7.18 1.34
C SER A 38 -14.13 -6.07 0.85
N LEU A 39 -14.28 -4.88 1.43
CA LEU A 39 -13.30 -3.81 1.25
C LEU A 39 -12.96 -3.17 2.58
N VAL A 40 -11.67 -2.94 2.80
CA VAL A 40 -11.13 -2.19 3.94
C VAL A 40 -10.42 -0.96 3.41
N THR A 41 -10.91 0.22 3.78
CA THR A 41 -10.31 1.49 3.35
C THR A 41 -9.26 1.94 4.34
N VAL A 42 -8.03 2.12 3.86
CA VAL A 42 -6.88 2.61 4.63
C VAL A 42 -6.55 4.04 4.21
N ASP A 43 -6.42 4.94 5.18
CA ASP A 43 -5.75 6.22 5.00
C ASP A 43 -4.24 6.00 5.17
N ILE A 44 -3.50 6.12 4.07
CA ILE A 44 -2.05 5.86 4.02
C ILE A 44 -1.29 6.86 4.88
N TYR A 45 -1.74 8.12 4.91
CA TYR A 45 -1.06 9.20 5.62
C TYR A 45 -1.29 9.10 7.13
N GLN A 46 -2.52 8.77 7.53
CA GLN A 46 -2.87 8.55 8.93
C GLN A 46 -2.49 7.16 9.43
N ARG A 47 -2.10 6.24 8.54
CA ARG A 47 -1.67 4.88 8.84
C ARG A 47 -2.73 4.10 9.62
N ARG A 48 -3.99 4.22 9.19
CA ARG A 48 -5.12 3.57 9.87
C ARG A 48 -6.22 3.17 8.89
N VAL A 49 -6.95 2.13 9.27
CA VAL A 49 -8.24 1.82 8.67
C VAL A 49 -9.23 2.91 9.03
N ILE A 50 -9.96 3.42 8.03
CA ILE A 50 -10.98 4.46 8.21
C ILE A 50 -12.39 3.96 7.96
N ASN A 51 -12.56 2.87 7.21
CA ASN A 51 -13.85 2.27 6.95
C ASN A 51 -13.70 0.81 6.50
N LYS A 52 -14.79 0.03 6.57
CA LYS A 52 -14.85 -1.34 6.05
C LYS A 52 -16.26 -1.73 5.62
N THR A 53 -16.37 -2.64 4.67
CA THR A 53 -17.64 -3.24 4.25
C THR A 53 -17.45 -4.73 3.95
N TYR A 54 -18.52 -5.50 4.11
CA TYR A 54 -18.56 -6.93 3.87
C TYR A 54 -19.93 -7.31 3.31
N LEU A 55 -19.93 -8.09 2.23
CA LEU A 55 -21.12 -8.46 1.48
C LEU A 55 -21.11 -9.97 1.25
N LEU A 56 -22.23 -10.61 1.57
CA LEU A 56 -22.54 -11.94 1.10
C LEU A 56 -23.31 -11.85 -0.22
N ILE A 57 -22.98 -12.71 -1.17
CA ILE A 57 -23.52 -12.66 -2.53
C ILE A 57 -24.29 -13.94 -2.83
N SER A 58 -25.51 -13.77 -3.32
CA SER A 58 -26.44 -14.85 -3.70
C SER A 58 -26.13 -15.37 -5.10
N GLY A 59 -26.88 -16.38 -5.55
CA GLY A 59 -26.76 -16.89 -6.92
C GLY A 59 -27.42 -16.03 -7.99
N GLU A 60 -28.21 -15.03 -7.58
CA GLU A 60 -28.93 -14.16 -8.51
C GLU A 60 -27.95 -13.23 -9.24
N GLY A 61 -28.01 -13.23 -10.58
CA GLY A 61 -27.10 -12.47 -11.43
C GLY A 61 -25.73 -13.13 -11.62
N GLN A 62 -25.57 -14.40 -11.24
CA GLN A 62 -24.34 -15.20 -11.41
C GLN A 62 -24.56 -16.45 -12.28
N GLU A 63 -25.61 -16.48 -13.10
CA GLU A 63 -26.07 -17.67 -13.81
C GLU A 63 -25.02 -18.26 -14.76
N TYR A 64 -24.13 -17.42 -15.30
CA TYR A 64 -23.07 -17.81 -16.22
C TYR A 64 -21.68 -17.86 -15.58
N ARG A 65 -21.58 -17.56 -14.27
CA ARG A 65 -20.31 -17.54 -13.55
C ARG A 65 -19.90 -18.95 -13.11
N HIS A 66 -18.61 -19.23 -13.21
CA HIS A 66 -18.07 -20.58 -13.10
C HIS A 66 -17.94 -21.06 -11.65
N LYS A 67 -18.32 -22.32 -11.41
CA LYS A 67 -18.01 -23.07 -10.19
C LYS A 67 -17.23 -24.30 -10.61
N ASP A 68 -16.07 -24.54 -10.00
CA ASP A 68 -15.29 -25.74 -10.28
C ASP A 68 -16.12 -26.99 -9.91
N ASP A 69 -16.00 -28.06 -10.68
CA ASP A 69 -16.53 -29.35 -10.26
C ASP A 69 -15.69 -29.87 -9.08
N VAL A 70 -16.34 -30.46 -8.06
CA VAL A 70 -15.65 -30.98 -6.87
C VAL A 70 -14.65 -32.10 -7.22
N SER A 71 -14.85 -32.82 -8.31
CA SER A 71 -13.99 -33.91 -8.76
C SER A 71 -12.77 -33.45 -9.57
N GLU A 72 -12.70 -32.18 -9.95
CA GLU A 72 -11.57 -31.63 -10.70
C GLU A 72 -10.30 -31.55 -9.83
N PRO A 73 -9.11 -31.76 -10.42
CA PRO A 73 -7.85 -31.48 -9.74
C PRO A 73 -7.76 -30.01 -9.30
N ASP A 74 -7.30 -29.76 -8.08
CA ASP A 74 -7.16 -28.42 -7.49
C ASP A 74 -8.46 -27.57 -7.46
N SER A 75 -9.61 -28.24 -7.44
CA SER A 75 -10.96 -27.64 -7.38
C SER A 75 -11.14 -26.73 -6.17
N THR A 76 -11.55 -25.49 -6.41
CA THR A 76 -11.90 -24.55 -5.35
C THR A 76 -13.14 -25.02 -4.58
N MET A 77 -14.07 -25.74 -5.21
CA MET A 77 -15.23 -26.32 -4.51
C MET A 77 -14.85 -27.50 -3.61
N ALA A 78 -13.89 -28.33 -4.02
CA ALA A 78 -13.33 -29.36 -3.14
C ALA A 78 -12.62 -28.73 -1.92
N PHE A 79 -11.86 -27.65 -2.14
CA PHE A 79 -11.23 -26.87 -1.08
C PHE A 79 -12.26 -26.34 -0.06
N TRP A 80 -13.41 -25.83 -0.50
CA TRP A 80 -14.49 -25.41 0.39
C TRP A 80 -15.05 -26.55 1.24
N LEU A 81 -15.22 -27.75 0.67
CA LEU A 81 -15.70 -28.91 1.44
C LEU A 81 -14.76 -29.31 2.57
N GLU A 82 -13.44 -29.12 2.40
CA GLU A 82 -12.47 -29.34 3.47
C GLU A 82 -12.64 -28.35 4.63
N GLN A 83 -13.14 -27.14 4.35
CA GLN A 83 -13.34 -26.10 5.38
C GLN A 83 -14.43 -26.47 6.39
N LYS A 84 -15.36 -27.38 6.04
CA LYS A 84 -16.31 -27.95 7.02
C LYS A 84 -15.62 -28.48 8.28
N THR A 85 -14.39 -28.96 8.14
CA THR A 85 -13.59 -29.48 9.25
C THR A 85 -12.46 -28.52 9.63
N LYS A 86 -11.79 -27.90 8.67
CA LYS A 86 -10.61 -27.04 8.92
C LYS A 86 -10.97 -25.66 9.46
N SER A 87 -12.06 -25.06 8.97
CA SER A 87 -12.56 -23.75 9.37
C SER A 87 -14.09 -23.74 9.31
N PRO A 88 -14.78 -24.41 10.26
CA PRO A 88 -16.23 -24.57 10.21
C PRO A 88 -16.99 -23.24 10.20
N GLU A 89 -16.43 -22.23 10.86
CA GLU A 89 -16.97 -20.86 10.88
C GLU A 89 -16.94 -20.23 9.48
N ALA A 90 -15.83 -20.33 8.74
CA ALA A 90 -15.74 -19.84 7.36
C ALA A 90 -16.67 -20.60 6.41
N TYR A 91 -16.78 -21.92 6.58
CA TYR A 91 -17.73 -22.70 5.79
C TYR A 91 -19.19 -22.29 6.07
N ALA A 92 -19.55 -22.14 7.34
CA ALA A 92 -20.91 -21.74 7.73
C ALA A 92 -21.21 -20.30 7.27
N GLU A 93 -20.24 -19.40 7.31
CA GLU A 93 -20.36 -18.05 6.78
C GLU A 93 -20.84 -18.04 5.32
N ILE A 94 -20.22 -18.88 4.49
CA ILE A 94 -20.50 -18.93 3.05
C ILE A 94 -21.74 -19.78 2.73
N PHE A 95 -21.96 -20.91 3.42
CA PHE A 95 -22.94 -21.92 3.00
C PHE A 95 -24.12 -22.14 3.95
N SER A 96 -24.20 -21.41 5.08
CA SER A 96 -25.35 -21.54 5.98
C SER A 96 -26.62 -20.94 5.34
N PRO A 97 -27.75 -21.68 5.37
CA PRO A 97 -29.03 -21.15 4.89
C PRO A 97 -29.58 -20.04 5.80
N GLU A 98 -29.12 -19.96 7.06
CA GLU A 98 -29.54 -18.90 8.01
C GLU A 98 -29.13 -17.49 7.53
N LYS A 99 -28.21 -17.40 6.57
CA LYS A 99 -27.73 -16.14 6.00
C LYS A 99 -28.37 -15.78 4.67
N ASP A 100 -29.29 -16.60 4.14
CA ASP A 100 -29.82 -16.38 2.78
C ASP A 100 -30.53 -15.04 2.62
N GLU A 101 -31.25 -14.58 3.64
CA GLU A 101 -31.90 -13.25 3.65
C GLU A 101 -30.90 -12.07 3.68
N GLN A 102 -29.63 -12.31 4.02
CA GLN A 102 -28.57 -11.30 4.06
C GLN A 102 -27.80 -11.21 2.75
N ARG A 103 -27.98 -12.18 1.84
CA ARG A 103 -27.23 -12.26 0.59
C ARG A 103 -27.82 -11.29 -0.43
N LEU A 104 -26.98 -10.44 -0.99
CA LEU A 104 -27.35 -9.57 -2.09
C LEU A 104 -27.24 -10.31 -3.43
N SER A 105 -28.07 -9.96 -4.41
CA SER A 105 -27.77 -10.35 -5.80
C SER A 105 -26.41 -9.77 -6.23
N LEU A 106 -25.76 -10.38 -7.23
CA LEU A 106 -24.48 -9.86 -7.72
C LEU A 106 -24.58 -8.38 -8.17
N PRO A 107 -25.59 -7.95 -8.95
CA PRO A 107 -25.75 -6.53 -9.32
C PRO A 107 -25.88 -5.59 -8.12
N GLU A 108 -26.65 -5.97 -7.09
CA GLU A 108 -26.78 -5.17 -5.86
C GLU A 108 -25.45 -5.06 -5.10
N ALA A 109 -24.72 -6.17 -4.96
CA ALA A 109 -23.41 -6.18 -4.33
C ALA A 109 -22.41 -5.27 -5.09
N LEU A 110 -22.39 -5.35 -6.42
CA LEU A 110 -21.54 -4.51 -7.27
C LEU A 110 -21.88 -3.02 -7.13
N HIS A 111 -23.17 -2.67 -7.06
CA HIS A 111 -23.59 -1.29 -6.78
C HIS A 111 -23.17 -0.83 -5.38
N HIS A 112 -23.32 -1.68 -4.36
CA HIS A 112 -22.85 -1.40 -3.00
C HIS A 112 -21.35 -1.13 -2.95
N ILE A 113 -20.54 -1.95 -3.63
CA ILE A 113 -19.09 -1.76 -3.73
C ILE A 113 -18.76 -0.44 -4.44
N SER A 114 -19.45 -0.13 -5.54
CA SER A 114 -19.24 1.12 -6.27
C SER A 114 -19.56 2.35 -5.44
N LEU A 115 -20.66 2.33 -4.69
CA LEU A 115 -21.01 3.41 -3.77
C LEU A 115 -19.99 3.52 -2.65
N TYR A 116 -19.61 2.41 -2.02
CA TYR A 116 -18.62 2.39 -0.96
C TYR A 116 -17.28 3.01 -1.41
N ILE A 117 -16.75 2.61 -2.57
CA ILE A 117 -15.50 3.15 -3.11
C ILE A 117 -15.64 4.65 -3.38
N LYS A 118 -16.76 5.08 -3.97
CA LYS A 118 -17.03 6.48 -4.28
C LYS A 118 -17.10 7.34 -3.02
N GLU A 119 -17.82 6.90 -1.99
CA GLU A 119 -18.00 7.63 -0.73
C GLU A 119 -16.71 7.74 0.08
N ASN A 120 -15.84 6.74 -0.02
CA ASN A 120 -14.58 6.70 0.71
C ASN A 120 -13.39 7.23 -0.10
N THR A 121 -13.57 7.57 -1.39
CA THR A 121 -12.53 8.21 -2.22
C THR A 121 -12.66 9.74 -2.17
N PRO A 122 -11.62 10.49 -1.80
CA PRO A 122 -11.65 11.95 -1.81
C PRO A 122 -12.03 12.53 -3.16
N GLU A 123 -12.94 13.51 -3.15
CA GLU A 123 -13.42 14.16 -4.36
C GLU A 123 -12.26 14.74 -5.21
N GLY A 124 -12.33 14.52 -6.53
CA GLY A 124 -11.34 14.98 -7.49
C GLY A 124 -10.09 14.08 -7.62
N THR A 125 -9.98 13.04 -6.80
CA THR A 125 -8.98 11.97 -6.93
C THR A 125 -9.54 10.76 -7.69
N LYS A 126 -8.72 9.73 -7.95
CA LYS A 126 -9.20 8.44 -8.47
C LYS A 126 -8.98 7.34 -7.44
N ALA A 127 -9.98 6.47 -7.32
CA ALA A 127 -9.94 5.30 -6.44
C ALA A 127 -8.71 4.43 -6.71
N GLN A 128 -8.12 3.92 -5.62
CA GLN A 128 -7.04 2.95 -5.64
C GLN A 128 -7.55 1.68 -4.97
N VAL A 129 -7.60 0.57 -5.70
CA VAL A 129 -8.08 -0.73 -5.20
C VAL A 129 -6.90 -1.70 -5.19
N MET A 130 -6.69 -2.37 -4.07
CA MET A 130 -5.55 -3.26 -3.83
C MET A 130 -6.02 -4.65 -3.48
N GLY A 131 -5.57 -5.68 -4.20
CA GLY A 131 -5.72 -7.08 -3.81
C GLY A 131 -4.38 -7.74 -3.50
N ASN A 132 -4.37 -8.82 -2.72
CA ASN A 132 -3.18 -9.65 -2.46
C ASN A 132 -2.90 -10.65 -3.57
N GLY A 133 -2.79 -10.09 -4.77
CA GLY A 133 -2.90 -10.81 -6.03
C GLY A 133 -4.01 -10.16 -6.84
N SER A 134 -3.82 -8.91 -7.24
CA SER A 134 -4.83 -8.17 -8.01
C SER A 134 -5.12 -8.77 -9.38
N GLU A 135 -4.25 -9.65 -9.87
CA GLU A 135 -4.50 -10.55 -10.99
C GLU A 135 -5.63 -11.57 -10.74
N PHE A 136 -6.07 -11.71 -9.49
CA PHE A 136 -7.14 -12.58 -9.03
C PHE A 136 -8.37 -11.76 -8.61
N ASP A 137 -8.38 -11.20 -7.39
CA ASP A 137 -9.56 -10.55 -6.80
C ASP A 137 -10.08 -9.41 -7.68
N ASN A 138 -9.18 -8.49 -8.04
CA ASN A 138 -9.55 -7.32 -8.82
C ASN A 138 -9.99 -7.72 -10.24
N VAL A 139 -9.34 -8.71 -10.87
CA VAL A 139 -9.71 -9.19 -12.21
C VAL A 139 -11.08 -9.87 -12.20
N ILE A 140 -11.37 -10.71 -11.21
CA ILE A 140 -12.67 -11.40 -11.09
C ILE A 140 -13.79 -10.38 -10.86
N LEU A 141 -13.56 -9.39 -10.00
CA LEU A 141 -14.53 -8.33 -9.75
C LEU A 141 -14.71 -7.40 -10.96
N SER A 142 -13.61 -7.06 -11.66
CA SER A 142 -13.66 -6.35 -12.95
C SER A 142 -14.51 -7.10 -13.99
N HIS A 143 -14.32 -8.42 -14.11
CA HIS A 143 -15.12 -9.26 -15.00
C HIS A 143 -16.61 -9.24 -14.60
N ALA A 144 -16.91 -9.32 -13.29
CA ALA A 144 -18.28 -9.22 -12.77
C ALA A 144 -18.95 -7.88 -13.13
N TYR A 145 -18.25 -6.76 -13.00
CA TYR A 145 -18.76 -5.46 -13.45
C TYR A 145 -19.07 -5.44 -14.95
N GLN A 146 -18.15 -5.95 -15.77
CA GLN A 146 -18.32 -6.03 -17.22
C GLN A 146 -19.53 -6.90 -17.62
N GLU A 147 -19.65 -8.08 -17.02
CA GLU A 147 -20.73 -9.03 -17.27
C GLU A 147 -22.10 -8.47 -16.86
N ALA A 148 -22.18 -7.79 -15.72
CA ALA A 148 -23.40 -7.16 -15.24
C ALA A 148 -23.77 -5.87 -15.99
N GLY A 149 -22.90 -5.36 -16.87
CA GLY A 149 -23.09 -4.06 -17.54
C GLY A 149 -23.04 -2.86 -16.59
N ILE A 150 -22.37 -3.00 -15.44
CA ILE A 150 -22.22 -1.96 -14.42
C ILE A 150 -20.84 -1.32 -14.57
N GLU A 151 -20.77 0.02 -14.50
CA GLU A 151 -19.50 0.73 -14.55
C GLU A 151 -18.65 0.39 -13.32
N GLN A 152 -17.43 -0.11 -13.56
CA GLN A 152 -16.43 -0.37 -12.53
C GLN A 152 -15.99 0.94 -11.84
N PRO A 153 -15.93 0.99 -10.50
CA PRO A 153 -15.71 2.24 -9.77
C PRO A 153 -14.24 2.69 -9.69
N TRP A 154 -13.29 1.90 -10.23
CA TRP A 154 -11.89 2.29 -10.36
C TRP A 154 -11.44 2.22 -11.82
N HIS A 155 -10.49 3.09 -12.17
CA HIS A 155 -9.85 3.08 -13.48
C HIS A 155 -8.74 2.01 -13.53
N PHE A 156 -8.36 1.51 -14.71
CA PHE A 156 -7.32 0.46 -14.83
C PHE A 156 -5.98 0.82 -14.16
N ARG A 157 -5.63 2.11 -14.11
CA ARG A 157 -4.44 2.63 -13.40
C ARG A 157 -4.55 2.63 -11.87
N GLY A 158 -5.75 2.48 -11.33
CA GLY A 158 -6.04 2.36 -9.90
C GLY A 158 -5.97 0.92 -9.40
N ASN A 159 -5.46 -0.02 -10.21
CA ASN A 159 -5.30 -1.42 -9.85
C ASN A 159 -3.94 -1.65 -9.17
N GLN A 160 -3.93 -1.85 -7.86
CA GLN A 160 -2.73 -1.99 -7.04
C GLN A 160 -2.55 -3.42 -6.55
N SER A 161 -1.30 -3.82 -6.28
CA SER A 161 -0.96 -5.16 -5.77
C SER A 161 -0.24 -5.06 -4.44
N LEU A 162 -0.83 -5.69 -3.42
CA LEU A 162 -0.24 -5.76 -2.08
C LEU A 162 1.06 -6.58 -2.09
N ARG A 163 1.18 -7.53 -3.03
CA ARG A 163 2.41 -8.33 -3.22
C ARG A 163 3.61 -7.44 -3.55
N THR A 164 3.42 -6.33 -4.26
CA THR A 164 4.47 -5.33 -4.51
C THR A 164 4.88 -4.63 -3.22
N VAL A 165 3.94 -4.26 -2.36
CA VAL A 165 4.25 -3.63 -1.07
C VAL A 165 5.02 -4.61 -0.17
N CYS A 166 4.60 -5.88 -0.09
CA CYS A 166 5.33 -6.91 0.62
C CYS A 166 6.76 -7.11 0.07
N LEU A 167 6.93 -7.10 -1.26
CA LEU A 167 8.25 -7.16 -1.87
C LEU A 167 9.15 -6.00 -1.40
N LEU A 168 8.64 -4.77 -1.39
CA LEU A 168 9.39 -3.61 -0.92
C LEU A 168 9.70 -3.69 0.59
N GLY A 169 8.77 -4.18 1.41
CA GLY A 169 9.00 -4.44 2.83
C GLY A 169 10.17 -5.40 3.06
N ARG A 170 10.23 -6.49 2.31
CA ARG A 170 11.35 -7.45 2.39
C ARG A 170 12.66 -6.84 1.93
N LEU A 171 12.67 -6.23 0.75
CA LEU A 171 13.91 -5.80 0.08
C LEU A 171 14.52 -4.53 0.67
N LEU A 172 13.69 -3.58 1.13
CA LEU A 172 14.15 -2.27 1.59
C LEU A 172 14.20 -2.15 3.11
N LEU A 173 13.37 -2.91 3.83
CA LEU A 173 13.21 -2.78 5.28
C LEU A 173 13.58 -4.06 6.04
N GLY A 174 13.73 -5.20 5.37
CA GLY A 174 14.00 -6.48 6.02
C GLY A 174 12.85 -7.01 6.87
N ILE A 175 11.60 -6.59 6.60
CA ILE A 175 10.40 -7.03 7.32
C ILE A 175 9.45 -7.81 6.40
N ASP A 176 8.67 -8.71 6.97
CA ASP A 176 7.64 -9.45 6.24
C ASP A 176 6.38 -9.68 7.10
N PRO A 177 5.62 -8.61 7.41
CA PRO A 177 4.47 -8.70 8.28
C PRO A 177 3.35 -9.60 7.75
N LYS A 178 3.35 -9.96 6.46
CA LYS A 178 2.47 -11.03 5.95
C LYS A 178 2.65 -12.35 6.71
N TYR A 179 3.86 -12.65 7.19
CA TYR A 179 4.14 -13.86 7.98
C TYR A 179 4.49 -13.58 9.44
N THR A 180 4.97 -12.38 9.78
CA THR A 180 5.33 -12.05 11.17
C THR A 180 4.19 -11.43 11.97
N LEU A 181 3.20 -10.82 11.32
CA LEU A 181 2.03 -10.29 12.01
C LEU A 181 1.12 -11.44 12.44
N LYS A 182 0.81 -11.51 13.74
CA LYS A 182 -0.04 -12.58 14.27
C LYS A 182 -1.50 -12.32 13.90
N ARG A 183 -2.08 -13.23 13.11
CA ARG A 183 -3.52 -13.24 12.85
C ARG A 183 -4.30 -13.78 14.04
N THR A 184 -5.40 -13.13 14.37
CA THR A 184 -6.31 -13.50 15.48
C THR A 184 -7.67 -14.01 15.01
N THR A 185 -7.98 -13.83 13.72
CA THR A 185 -9.25 -14.19 13.08
C THR A 185 -9.11 -15.44 12.20
N PRO A 186 -10.20 -16.20 11.99
CA PRO A 186 -10.22 -17.33 11.05
C PRO A 186 -9.81 -16.94 9.63
N LEU A 187 -9.21 -17.88 8.89
CA LEU A 187 -8.93 -17.76 7.45
C LEU A 187 -10.19 -18.07 6.62
N HIS A 188 -10.22 -17.57 5.38
CA HIS A 188 -11.26 -17.82 4.37
C HIS A 188 -12.58 -17.12 4.70
N HIS A 189 -12.45 -15.93 5.26
CA HIS A 189 -13.55 -15.01 5.48
C HIS A 189 -13.07 -13.66 4.95
N SER A 190 -13.59 -13.24 3.80
CA SER A 190 -13.03 -12.10 3.05
C SER A 190 -12.81 -10.84 3.88
N LEU A 191 -13.74 -10.46 4.78
CA LEU A 191 -13.52 -9.32 5.67
C LEU A 191 -12.30 -9.50 6.60
N TYR A 192 -12.15 -10.67 7.23
CA TYR A 192 -11.02 -10.93 8.13
C TYR A 192 -9.71 -11.01 7.36
N ASP A 193 -9.76 -11.54 6.15
CA ASP A 193 -8.63 -11.53 5.23
C ASP A 193 -8.24 -10.09 4.87
N SER A 194 -9.13 -9.29 4.28
CA SER A 194 -8.85 -7.90 3.90
C SER A 194 -8.46 -7.00 5.09
N GLU A 195 -8.98 -7.24 6.30
CA GLU A 195 -8.53 -6.55 7.51
C GLU A 195 -7.08 -6.87 7.85
N HIS A 196 -6.73 -8.16 7.88
CA HIS A 196 -5.35 -8.58 8.13
C HIS A 196 -4.39 -8.06 7.04
N GLU A 197 -4.87 -8.02 5.79
CA GLU A 197 -4.15 -7.44 4.66
C GLU A 197 -3.91 -5.94 4.80
N ALA A 198 -4.91 -5.20 5.25
CA ALA A 198 -4.76 -3.79 5.57
C ALA A 198 -3.77 -3.57 6.73
N GLU A 199 -3.78 -4.42 7.76
CA GLU A 199 -2.86 -4.31 8.90
C GLU A 199 -1.39 -4.44 8.45
N TYR A 200 -1.04 -5.51 7.73
CA TYR A 200 0.36 -5.67 7.32
C TYR A 200 0.75 -4.68 6.22
N PHE A 201 -0.19 -4.19 5.40
CA PHE A 201 0.03 -3.03 4.53
C PHE A 201 0.42 -1.80 5.34
N ILE A 202 -0.33 -1.48 6.40
CA ILE A 202 -0.06 -0.34 7.29
C ILE A 202 1.31 -0.47 7.96
N GLU A 203 1.69 -1.66 8.44
CA GLU A 203 3.01 -1.92 9.03
C GLU A 203 4.15 -1.57 8.07
N ILE A 204 4.07 -2.05 6.82
CA ILE A 204 5.10 -1.79 5.79
C ILE A 204 5.16 -0.30 5.44
N VAL A 205 4.00 0.32 5.20
CA VAL A 205 3.92 1.75 4.86
C VAL A 205 4.44 2.62 6.00
N SER A 206 4.13 2.27 7.24
CA SER A 206 4.61 2.98 8.43
C SER A 206 6.13 2.94 8.51
N ALA A 207 6.72 1.75 8.35
CA ALA A 207 8.17 1.59 8.35
C ALA A 207 8.85 2.33 7.17
N LEU A 208 8.25 2.35 5.98
CA LEU A 208 8.74 3.14 4.84
C LEU A 208 8.72 4.64 5.14
N ILE A 209 7.60 5.16 5.66
CA ILE A 209 7.45 6.57 6.04
C ILE A 209 8.48 6.97 7.10
N GLU A 210 8.72 6.12 8.10
CA GLU A 210 9.73 6.33 9.12
C GLU A 210 11.15 6.34 8.55
N ALA A 211 11.48 5.38 7.68
CA ALA A 211 12.80 5.31 7.04
C ALA A 211 13.07 6.56 6.19
N ILE A 212 12.10 6.99 5.38
CA ILE A 212 12.18 8.21 4.57
C ILE A 212 12.33 9.45 5.45
N THR A 213 11.60 9.51 6.57
CA THR A 213 11.66 10.66 7.47
C THR A 213 13.00 10.74 8.22
N LYS A 214 13.53 9.61 8.69
CA LYS A 214 14.86 9.53 9.32
C LYS A 214 15.96 9.94 8.34
N GLY A 215 15.92 9.43 7.12
CA GLY A 215 16.88 9.80 6.07
C GLY A 215 16.91 11.30 5.77
N HIS A 216 15.74 11.94 5.60
CA HIS A 216 15.65 13.38 5.40
C HIS A 216 16.21 14.19 6.57
N ASN A 217 15.94 13.78 7.81
CA ASN A 217 16.48 14.48 8.99
C ASN A 217 18.00 14.42 9.03
N VAL A 218 18.60 13.27 8.71
CA VAL A 218 20.08 13.12 8.65
C VAL A 218 20.67 14.04 7.59
N VAL A 219 20.07 14.11 6.40
CA VAL A 219 20.54 15.00 5.32
C VAL A 219 20.44 16.47 5.73
N ASN A 220 19.32 16.88 6.33
CA ASN A 220 19.14 18.26 6.80
C ASN A 220 20.17 18.61 7.90
N MET A 221 20.42 17.70 8.84
CA MET A 221 21.45 17.93 9.87
C MET A 221 22.84 18.05 9.26
N ALA A 222 23.16 17.25 8.24
CA ALA A 222 24.44 17.35 7.53
C ALA A 222 24.56 18.70 6.79
N SER A 223 23.50 19.15 6.10
CA SER A 223 23.50 20.45 5.42
C SER A 223 23.59 21.62 6.41
N ASP A 224 22.93 21.52 7.57
CA ASP A 224 22.97 22.54 8.61
C ASP A 224 24.37 22.62 9.25
N GLN A 225 25.01 21.47 9.49
CA GLN A 225 26.39 21.41 9.97
C GLN A 225 27.37 21.99 8.94
N GLU A 226 27.22 21.66 7.66
CA GLU A 226 28.03 22.21 6.58
C GLU A 226 27.86 23.73 6.47
N ALA A 227 26.62 24.24 6.56
CA ALA A 227 26.33 25.67 6.56
C ALA A 227 26.91 26.39 7.80
N MET A 228 26.79 25.78 8.99
CA MET A 228 27.40 26.32 10.23
C MET A 228 28.93 26.37 10.14
N PHE A 229 29.56 25.31 9.62
CA PHE A 229 31.00 25.25 9.45
C PHE A 229 31.49 26.30 8.45
N ARG A 230 30.82 26.42 7.30
CA ARG A 230 31.08 27.44 6.27
C ARG A 230 30.96 28.86 6.84
N SER A 231 29.91 29.13 7.61
CA SER A 231 29.70 30.43 8.28
C SER A 231 30.79 30.74 9.30
N SER A 232 31.19 29.74 10.09
CA SER A 232 32.24 29.90 11.11
C SER A 232 33.62 30.14 10.49
N LEU A 233 33.94 29.47 9.38
CA LEU A 233 35.17 29.67 8.59
C LEU A 233 35.24 31.07 7.99
N LEU A 234 34.16 31.52 7.33
CA LEU A 234 34.08 32.88 6.78
C LEU A 234 34.31 33.94 7.86
N LYS A 235 33.68 33.75 9.04
CA LYS A 235 33.86 34.65 10.18
C LYS A 235 35.29 34.64 10.74
N ALA A 236 35.91 33.47 10.86
CA ALA A 236 37.28 33.34 11.37
C ALA A 236 38.32 34.01 10.45
N LEU A 237 38.05 34.03 9.14
CA LEU A 237 38.90 34.64 8.12
C LEU A 237 38.54 36.11 7.83
N GLY A 238 37.60 36.70 8.57
CA GLY A 238 37.25 38.12 8.48
C GLY A 238 36.31 38.50 7.33
N TYR A 239 35.70 37.52 6.66
CA TYR A 239 34.73 37.75 5.59
C TYR A 239 33.31 37.97 6.15
N SER A 240 32.59 38.95 5.59
CA SER A 240 31.27 39.39 6.11
C SER A 240 30.07 39.01 5.25
N GLN A 241 30.24 38.52 4.02
CA GLN A 241 29.14 38.09 3.15
C GLN A 241 29.42 36.79 2.40
N SER A 242 28.38 36.00 2.14
CA SER A 242 28.48 34.79 1.32
C SER A 242 28.44 35.16 -0.17
N SER A 243 29.59 35.48 -0.77
CA SER A 243 29.72 35.55 -2.24
C SER A 243 30.52 34.35 -2.77
N ASP A 244 30.16 33.83 -3.95
CA ASP A 244 30.87 32.69 -4.57
C ASP A 244 32.35 33.02 -4.87
N LYS A 245 32.67 34.31 -5.03
CA LYS A 245 34.03 34.80 -5.25
C LYS A 245 34.89 34.69 -3.99
N GLU A 246 34.34 35.04 -2.82
CA GLU A 246 35.02 34.87 -1.53
C GLU A 246 35.29 33.40 -1.24
N LEU A 247 34.42 32.48 -1.66
CA LEU A 247 34.61 31.04 -1.45
C LEU A 247 35.79 30.45 -2.26
N VAL A 248 35.98 30.94 -3.50
CA VAL A 248 37.08 30.52 -4.37
C VAL A 248 38.41 31.04 -3.81
N ASP A 249 38.45 32.27 -3.31
CA ASP A 249 39.64 32.84 -2.65
C ASP A 249 39.98 32.07 -1.36
N LEU A 250 38.96 31.66 -0.59
CA LEU A 250 39.08 30.88 0.64
C LEU A 250 39.63 29.46 0.40
N LEU A 251 39.14 28.79 -0.64
CA LEU A 251 39.66 27.49 -1.06
C LEU A 251 41.10 27.60 -1.55
N ALA A 252 41.44 28.64 -2.32
CA ALA A 252 42.80 28.88 -2.77
C ALA A 252 43.76 29.13 -1.59
N GLU A 253 43.35 29.89 -0.58
CA GLU A 253 44.17 30.20 0.61
C GLU A 253 44.36 28.97 1.52
N VAL A 254 43.31 28.16 1.72
CA VAL A 254 43.41 26.89 2.48
C VAL A 254 44.30 25.88 1.75
N GLU A 255 44.18 25.74 0.43
CA GLU A 255 45.04 24.85 -0.37
C GLU A 255 46.50 25.32 -0.37
N PHE A 256 46.72 26.64 -0.43
CA PHE A 256 48.05 27.26 -0.35
C PHE A 256 48.69 27.03 1.03
N ASN A 257 47.97 27.27 2.12
CA ASN A 257 48.45 27.03 3.48
C ASN A 257 48.71 25.54 3.75
N ARG A 258 47.87 24.65 3.20
CA ARG A 258 48.07 23.20 3.28
C ARG A 258 49.34 22.75 2.54
N LYS A 259 49.62 23.31 1.36
CA LYS A 259 50.87 23.06 0.63
C LYS A 259 52.09 23.61 1.37
N ALA A 260 52.01 24.83 1.90
CA ALA A 260 53.08 25.43 2.70
C ALA A 260 53.40 24.61 3.97
N LEU A 261 52.39 24.00 4.61
CA LEU A 261 52.58 23.09 5.74
C LEU A 261 53.22 21.74 5.36
N HIS A 262 52.98 21.25 4.14
CA HIS A 262 53.56 20.00 3.65
C HIS A 262 54.95 20.18 3.01
N GLU A 263 55.31 21.40 2.62
CA GLU A 263 56.62 21.75 2.07
C GLU A 263 57.59 22.33 3.14
N GLY A 264 57.10 22.64 4.34
CA GLY A 264 57.89 23.09 5.48
C GLY A 264 58.42 21.94 6.33
N GLU A 265 59.59 21.41 5.99
CA GLU A 265 60.38 20.56 6.88
C GLU A 265 60.62 21.26 8.23
N ALA A 266 60.34 20.52 9.30
CA ALA A 266 60.89 20.79 10.60
C ALA A 266 62.41 20.65 10.53
N HIS A 267 63.12 21.77 10.40
CA HIS A 267 64.48 21.89 10.92
C HIS A 267 64.48 22.83 12.11
N ALA A 268 64.46 22.23 13.30
CA ALA A 268 64.86 22.85 14.53
C ALA A 268 66.21 22.26 14.98
N CYS A 269 67.05 23.17 15.49
CA CYS A 269 68.29 22.98 16.27
C CYS A 269 69.64 22.80 15.54
N CYS A 270 70.50 23.77 15.85
CA CYS A 270 71.98 23.85 15.85
C CYS A 270 72.73 23.75 14.52
#